data_AF-A0A2N5YQK0-F1
#
_entry.id   AF-A0A2N5YQK0-F1
#
_cell.length_a   1.000
_cell.length_b   1.000
_cell.length_c   1.000
_cell.angle_alpha   90.00
_cell.angle_beta   90.00
_cell.angle_gamma   90.00
#
_symmetry.space_group_name_H-M   'P 1'
#
loop_
_entity.id
_entity.type
_entity.pdbx_description
1 polymer ?
#
loop_
_entity_poly.entity_id
_entity_poly.type
_entity_poly.pdbx_seq_one_letter_code
_entity_poly.pdbx_strand_id
1 'polypeptide(L)'
;MNLEAYKCIDVDVFKEILVNKFFHDLNDDDENFTILDLVKKVNTVEIKLQVIDHDIKMLNSQIKFRQYGFRAKADFKLIPKKDFFENETILYLIPQKVYELEDVIKKMPVPYCEKGKTLNLLLGDSFERLKVKSKNILRNSANDNQITHYAKKNIQVALRNCYDARLFLVKIQKTKNRNAIYLVIMANIFMINVLSYLHKMFSSYYKDDNNLKDKQKSALYDIMDFSLIRDPEAEYKQKEETRKENQEIKLPKIQLHVQTNQFLTAVYDSLNFEVEENIRGIEIDQKELEDLISRIVYDKKGNLLKKSTISTCLKPSREDKRVSGSKKIDVSKYFDPKNR
;
A
#
# COMPACT_ATOMS: atom_id res chain seq x y z
N MET A 1 -16.10 15.50 35.87
CA MET A 1 -15.36 14.30 35.42
C MET A 1 -14.58 14.64 34.15
N ASN A 2 -13.47 15.37 34.28
CA ASN A 2 -12.73 15.88 33.13
C ASN A 2 -11.39 15.15 33.04
N LEU A 3 -11.43 13.92 32.53
CA LEU A 3 -10.22 13.43 31.87
C LEU A 3 -10.08 14.30 30.62
N GLU A 4 -9.11 15.19 30.64
CA GLU A 4 -8.89 16.13 29.55
C GLU A 4 -8.50 15.34 28.30
N ALA A 5 -9.44 15.20 27.36
CA ALA A 5 -9.27 14.36 26.18
C ALA A 5 -7.97 14.68 25.40
N TYR A 6 -7.54 15.95 25.41
CA TYR A 6 -6.31 16.38 24.73
C TYR A 6 -5.01 15.83 25.37
N LYS A 7 -5.07 15.32 26.60
CA LYS A 7 -3.92 14.68 27.28
C LYS A 7 -3.79 13.19 26.94
N CYS A 8 -4.75 12.57 26.26
CA CYS A 8 -4.73 11.15 25.91
C CYS A 8 -3.69 10.80 24.85
N ILE A 9 -3.21 9.54 24.87
CA ILE A 9 -2.39 8.93 23.82
C ILE A 9 -3.25 7.87 23.15
N ASP A 10 -3.89 8.22 22.04
CA ASP A 10 -4.86 7.36 21.38
C ASP A 10 -4.23 6.37 20.39
N VAL A 11 -2.96 6.59 20.03
CA VAL A 11 -2.22 5.73 19.11
C VAL A 11 -1.51 4.55 19.79
N ASP A 12 -1.49 4.48 21.13
CA ASP A 12 -0.85 3.37 21.86
C ASP A 12 -1.53 2.03 21.58
N VAL A 13 -2.81 2.05 21.24
CA VAL A 13 -3.60 0.87 20.81
C VAL A 13 -2.92 0.09 19.68
N PHE A 14 -2.22 0.76 18.75
CA PHE A 14 -1.55 0.09 17.65
C PHE A 14 -0.30 -0.69 18.11
N LYS A 15 0.37 -0.19 19.15
CA LYS A 15 1.47 -0.92 19.79
C LYS A 15 0.94 -2.15 20.52
N GLU A 16 -0.18 -2.03 21.21
CA GLU A 16 -0.83 -3.17 21.87
C GLU A 16 -1.21 -4.25 20.84
N ILE A 17 -1.73 -3.86 19.67
CA ILE A 17 -2.01 -4.80 18.57
C ILE A 17 -0.74 -5.54 18.14
N LEU A 18 0.38 -4.84 17.92
CA LEU A 18 1.66 -5.44 17.52
C LEU A 18 2.23 -6.44 18.54
N VAL A 19 2.09 -6.12 19.83
CA VAL A 19 2.64 -6.94 20.92
C VAL A 19 1.67 -8.06 21.32
N ASN A 20 0.43 -8.01 20.83
CA ASN A 20 -0.56 -9.05 21.10
C ASN A 20 -0.08 -10.41 20.59
N LYS A 21 -0.55 -11.47 21.24
CA LYS A 21 -0.24 -12.87 20.92
C LYS A 21 -0.53 -13.26 19.46
N PHE A 22 -1.28 -12.42 18.74
CA PHE A 22 -1.55 -12.52 17.31
C PHE A 22 -0.32 -12.85 16.44
N PHE A 23 0.86 -12.37 16.83
CA PHE A 23 2.12 -12.56 16.09
C PHE A 23 3.03 -13.63 16.69
N HIS A 24 2.74 -14.12 17.90
CA HIS A 24 3.66 -14.92 18.71
C HIS A 24 3.21 -16.38 18.92
N ASP A 25 1.90 -16.65 18.86
CA ASP A 25 1.38 -18.01 18.95
C ASP A 25 1.43 -18.67 17.55
N LEU A 26 2.57 -19.33 17.30
CA LEU A 26 2.83 -20.19 16.15
C LEU A 26 2.16 -21.57 16.26
N ASN A 27 1.63 -21.90 17.44
CA ASN A 27 0.84 -23.10 17.66
C ASN A 27 -0.63 -22.75 17.47
N ASP A 28 -1.28 -23.42 16.52
CA ASP A 28 -2.70 -23.29 16.18
C ASP A 28 -3.62 -23.86 17.28
N ASP A 29 -3.31 -23.62 18.56
CA ASP A 29 -4.20 -23.96 19.68
C ASP A 29 -5.33 -22.91 19.76
N ASP A 30 -6.23 -22.99 18.77
CA ASP A 30 -7.70 -23.06 18.85
C ASP A 30 -8.49 -22.18 19.83
N GLU A 31 -7.99 -21.01 20.26
CA GLU A 31 -8.92 -19.97 20.72
C GLU A 31 -9.47 -19.21 19.51
N ASN A 32 -10.62 -19.69 19.00
CA ASN A 32 -11.44 -19.02 17.99
C ASN A 32 -12.03 -17.71 18.53
N PHE A 33 -11.18 -16.70 18.74
CA PHE A 33 -11.62 -15.35 19.07
C PHE A 33 -12.36 -14.75 17.88
N THR A 34 -13.59 -14.28 18.11
CA THR A 34 -14.26 -13.46 17.10
C THR A 34 -13.55 -12.12 16.99
N ILE A 35 -13.68 -11.46 15.82
CA ILE A 35 -13.14 -10.10 15.64
C ILE A 35 -13.66 -9.13 16.73
N LEU A 36 -14.91 -9.32 17.18
CA LEU A 36 -15.49 -8.52 18.25
C LEU A 36 -14.78 -8.74 19.59
N ASP A 37 -14.34 -9.96 19.89
CA ASP A 37 -13.62 -10.25 21.14
C ASP A 37 -12.23 -9.63 21.14
N LEU A 38 -11.55 -9.63 19.99
CA LEU A 38 -10.28 -8.91 19.82
C LEU A 38 -10.47 -7.39 19.96
N VAL A 39 -11.53 -6.85 19.37
CA VAL A 39 -11.87 -5.42 19.52
C VAL A 39 -12.18 -5.09 20.97
N LYS A 40 -12.94 -5.92 21.69
CA LYS A 40 -13.18 -5.73 23.13
C LYS A 40 -11.87 -5.75 23.92
N LYS A 41 -10.98 -6.69 23.64
CA LYS A 41 -9.69 -6.82 24.34
C LYS A 41 -8.82 -5.57 24.19
N VAL A 42 -8.79 -4.99 22.99
CA VAL A 42 -7.87 -3.89 22.64
C VAL A 42 -8.50 -2.50 22.84
N ASN A 43 -9.82 -2.36 22.68
CA ASN A 43 -10.51 -1.07 22.69
C ASN A 43 -11.45 -0.88 23.89
N THR A 44 -11.39 -1.73 24.91
CA THR A 44 -12.08 -1.46 26.19
C THR A 44 -11.40 -0.30 26.89
N VAL A 45 -12.20 0.69 27.29
CA VAL A 45 -11.69 1.86 28.01
C VAL A 45 -12.06 1.76 29.48
N GLU A 46 -11.09 1.99 30.34
CA GLU A 46 -11.26 2.08 31.78
C GLU A 46 -11.31 3.55 32.24
N ILE A 47 -12.33 3.92 33.02
CA ILE A 47 -12.45 5.23 33.66
C ILE A 47 -12.49 5.03 35.16
N LYS A 48 -11.50 5.56 35.88
CA LYS A 48 -11.43 5.50 37.34
C LYS A 48 -12.01 6.76 37.97
N LEU A 49 -12.84 6.57 38.99
CA LEU A 49 -13.50 7.63 39.76
C LEU A 49 -13.20 7.45 41.24
N GLN A 50 -12.70 8.49 41.91
CA GLN A 50 -12.28 8.41 43.32
C GLN A 50 -13.43 8.45 44.34
N VAL A 51 -14.59 7.90 43.99
CA VAL A 51 -15.78 7.84 44.85
C VAL A 51 -16.56 6.55 44.54
N ILE A 52 -16.97 5.82 45.59
CA ILE A 52 -17.72 4.55 45.48
C ILE A 52 -19.21 4.75 45.14
N ASP A 53 -19.83 5.83 45.59
CA ASP A 53 -21.28 6.04 45.54
C ASP A 53 -21.68 7.14 44.56
N HIS A 54 -21.39 6.90 43.28
CA HIS A 54 -22.01 7.66 42.21
C HIS A 54 -23.28 6.97 41.68
N ASP A 55 -24.30 7.77 41.37
CA ASP A 55 -25.44 7.30 40.59
C ASP A 55 -24.97 6.97 39.16
N ILE A 56 -24.91 5.67 38.85
CA ILE A 56 -24.49 5.12 37.56
C ILE A 56 -25.35 5.68 36.41
N LYS A 57 -26.64 5.98 36.64
CA LYS A 57 -27.51 6.55 35.61
C LYS A 57 -27.09 7.97 35.26
N MET A 58 -26.79 8.78 36.27
CA MET A 58 -26.25 10.13 36.09
C MET A 58 -24.87 10.08 35.42
N LEU A 59 -24.00 9.13 35.80
CA LEU A 59 -22.70 8.96 35.15
C LEU A 59 -22.85 8.63 33.65
N ASN A 60 -23.73 7.69 33.32
CA ASN A 60 -23.97 7.28 31.93
C ASN A 60 -24.53 8.42 31.06
N SER A 61 -25.27 9.36 31.64
CA SER A 61 -25.76 10.54 30.90
C SER A 61 -24.63 11.53 30.60
N GLN A 62 -23.64 11.66 31.50
CA GLN A 62 -22.52 12.59 31.41
C GLN A 62 -21.33 12.08 30.56
N ILE A 63 -21.25 10.78 30.25
CA ILE A 63 -20.15 10.23 29.43
C ILE A 63 -20.15 10.85 28.03
N LYS A 64 -19.08 11.58 27.72
CA LYS A 64 -18.79 12.10 26.37
C LYS A 64 -18.18 11.00 25.50
N PHE A 65 -18.96 10.00 25.13
CA PHE A 65 -18.50 8.77 24.44
C PHE A 65 -17.60 8.96 23.20
N ARG A 66 -17.73 10.09 22.48
CA ARG A 66 -16.83 10.44 21.36
C ARG A 66 -15.37 10.63 21.78
N GLN A 67 -15.12 11.06 23.03
CA GLN A 67 -13.76 11.17 23.56
C GLN A 67 -13.08 9.79 23.71
N TYR A 68 -13.88 8.72 23.75
CA TYR A 68 -13.43 7.34 23.87
C TYR A 68 -13.48 6.58 22.53
N GLY A 69 -13.80 7.27 21.43
CA GLY A 69 -13.78 6.69 20.09
C GLY A 69 -15.07 6.02 19.64
N PHE A 70 -16.18 6.17 20.38
CA PHE A 70 -17.48 5.64 19.99
C PHE A 70 -18.29 6.67 19.17
N ARG A 71 -18.98 6.23 18.12
CA ARG A 71 -19.83 7.06 17.24
C ARG A 71 -21.21 7.31 17.87
N ALA A 72 -21.75 6.33 18.60
CA ALA A 72 -23.03 6.39 19.31
C ALA A 72 -22.97 5.70 20.69
N LYS A 73 -23.93 6.01 21.57
CA LYS A 73 -24.06 5.36 22.89
C LYS A 73 -24.35 3.86 22.80
N ALA A 74 -25.01 3.42 21.73
CA ALA A 74 -25.30 2.01 21.49
C ALA A 74 -24.05 1.19 21.10
N ASP A 75 -22.93 1.83 20.76
CA ASP A 75 -21.72 1.15 20.30
C ASP A 75 -20.88 0.56 21.45
N PHE A 76 -21.27 0.79 22.71
CA PHE A 76 -20.57 0.25 23.87
C PHE A 76 -21.54 -0.17 24.99
N LYS A 77 -21.09 -1.13 25.79
CA LYS A 77 -21.72 -1.52 27.05
C LYS A 77 -20.92 -0.91 28.19
N LEU A 78 -21.60 -0.23 29.11
CA LEU A 78 -21.02 0.29 30.33
C LEU A 78 -21.11 -0.77 31.43
N ILE A 79 -19.98 -1.18 32.01
CA ILE A 79 -19.93 -2.07 33.17
C ILE A 79 -19.23 -1.34 34.33
N PRO A 80 -19.97 -0.97 35.39
CA PRO A 80 -19.37 -0.42 36.60
C PRO A 80 -18.82 -1.56 37.48
N LYS A 81 -17.65 -1.33 38.06
CA LYS A 81 -17.01 -2.19 39.06
C LYS A 81 -16.58 -1.32 40.24
N LYS A 82 -17.03 -1.65 41.44
CA LYS A 82 -16.59 -0.98 42.67
C LYS A 82 -15.29 -1.61 43.15
N ASP A 83 -14.27 -0.81 43.37
CA ASP A 83 -13.04 -1.18 44.04
C ASP A 83 -13.07 -0.62 45.46
N PHE A 84 -13.44 -1.47 46.41
CA PHE A 84 -13.56 -1.10 47.81
C PHE A 84 -12.21 -0.88 48.49
N PHE A 85 -11.11 -1.40 47.93
CA PHE A 85 -9.78 -1.25 48.52
C PHE A 85 -9.21 0.13 48.22
N GLU A 86 -9.30 0.56 46.96
CA GLU A 86 -8.82 1.87 46.52
C GLU A 86 -9.87 2.99 46.71
N ASN A 87 -11.07 2.63 47.18
CA ASN A 87 -12.21 3.55 47.30
C ASN A 87 -12.59 4.21 45.96
N GLU A 88 -12.53 3.43 44.87
CA GLU A 88 -12.78 3.89 43.51
C GLU A 88 -13.95 3.16 42.83
N THR A 89 -14.66 3.85 41.95
CA THR A 89 -15.54 3.22 40.96
C THR A 89 -14.85 3.20 39.61
N ILE A 90 -14.69 2.00 39.06
CA ILE A 90 -14.12 1.76 37.74
C ILE A 90 -15.26 1.54 36.75
N LEU A 91 -15.30 2.33 35.67
CA LEU A 91 -16.24 2.16 34.58
C LEU A 91 -15.52 1.56 33.37
N TYR A 92 -15.99 0.39 32.92
CA TYR A 92 -15.52 -0.24 31.69
C TYR A 92 -16.48 0.10 30.55
N LEU A 93 -15.95 0.71 29.49
CA LEU A 93 -16.68 0.96 28.24
C LEU A 93 -16.25 -0.11 27.25
N ILE A 94 -17.08 -1.14 27.11
CA ILE A 94 -16.78 -2.34 26.32
C ILE A 94 -17.43 -2.21 24.94
N PRO A 95 -16.66 -2.19 23.84
CA PRO A 95 -17.20 -2.12 22.49
C PRO A 95 -18.23 -3.23 22.20
N GLN A 96 -19.31 -2.86 21.51
CA GLN A 96 -20.34 -3.77 20.99
C GLN A 96 -20.38 -3.80 19.47
N LYS A 97 -19.66 -2.89 18.81
CA LYS A 97 -19.64 -2.74 17.35
C LYS A 97 -18.21 -2.66 16.85
N VAL A 98 -17.93 -3.36 15.75
CA VAL A 98 -16.70 -3.27 14.96
C VAL A 98 -16.91 -2.21 13.88
N TYR A 99 -15.98 -1.28 13.73
CA TYR A 99 -16.01 -0.29 12.65
C TYR A 99 -15.20 -0.78 11.47
N GLU A 100 -15.85 -0.79 10.31
CA GLU A 100 -15.17 -1.07 9.05
C GLU A 100 -14.34 0.15 8.62
N LEU A 101 -13.18 -0.14 8.06
CA LEU A 101 -12.29 0.89 7.54
C LEU A 101 -12.91 1.56 6.32
N GLU A 102 -13.24 2.84 6.44
CA GLU A 102 -13.89 3.61 5.36
C GLU A 102 -12.89 4.07 4.29
N ASP A 103 -11.62 4.26 4.68
CA ASP A 103 -10.58 4.77 3.78
C ASP A 103 -9.78 3.63 3.13
N VAL A 104 -9.64 3.66 1.80
CA VAL A 104 -8.73 2.74 1.11
C VAL A 104 -7.28 3.09 1.42
N ILE A 105 -6.59 2.20 2.14
CA ILE A 105 -5.15 2.33 2.39
C ILE A 105 -4.39 1.89 1.15
N LYS A 106 -3.93 2.88 0.37
CA LYS A 106 -3.10 2.64 -0.82
C LYS A 106 -1.85 1.84 -0.45
N LYS A 107 -1.56 0.81 -1.24
CA LYS A 107 -0.38 -0.08 -1.11
C LYS A 107 -0.37 -0.97 0.14
N MET A 108 -1.50 -1.08 0.86
CA MET A 108 -1.62 -2.14 1.87
C MET A 108 -1.68 -3.50 1.16
N PRO A 109 -0.86 -4.47 1.55
CA PRO A 109 -0.92 -5.82 1.00
C PRO A 109 -2.31 -6.45 1.23
N VAL A 110 -2.85 -7.14 0.22
CA VAL A 110 -4.15 -7.82 0.33
C VAL A 110 -4.00 -9.07 1.20
N PRO A 111 -4.73 -9.17 2.33
CA PRO A 111 -4.58 -10.31 3.23
C PRO A 111 -4.74 -11.65 2.50
N TYR A 112 -3.73 -12.51 2.54
CA TYR A 112 -3.77 -13.82 1.89
C TYR A 112 -4.17 -14.97 2.84
N CYS A 113 -4.32 -14.68 4.14
CA CYS A 113 -4.75 -15.65 5.16
C CYS A 113 -5.80 -15.05 6.09
N GLU A 114 -6.55 -15.90 6.80
CA GLU A 114 -7.58 -15.46 7.75
C GLU A 114 -7.01 -14.60 8.88
N LYS A 115 -5.81 -14.95 9.40
CA LYS A 115 -5.09 -14.11 10.38
C LYS A 115 -4.82 -12.70 9.78
N GLY A 116 -4.46 -12.59 8.50
CA GLY A 116 -4.29 -11.29 7.84
C GLY A 116 -5.60 -10.50 7.75
N LYS A 117 -6.71 -11.16 7.43
CA LYS A 117 -8.04 -10.51 7.34
C LYS A 117 -8.46 -9.98 8.70
N THR A 118 -8.33 -10.79 9.75
CA THR A 118 -8.64 -10.40 11.14
C THR A 118 -7.77 -9.24 11.61
N LEU A 119 -6.46 -9.27 11.33
CA LEU A 119 -5.56 -8.16 11.64
C LEU A 119 -5.98 -6.88 10.93
N ASN A 120 -6.31 -6.95 9.64
CA ASN A 120 -6.75 -5.81 8.86
C ASN A 120 -8.03 -5.18 9.45
N LEU A 121 -9.00 -6.00 9.84
CA LEU A 121 -10.24 -5.54 10.48
C LEU A 121 -9.96 -4.87 11.84
N LEU A 122 -9.08 -5.46 12.66
CA LEU A 122 -8.74 -4.91 13.97
C LEU A 122 -7.99 -3.57 13.89
N LEU A 123 -7.05 -3.46 12.94
CA LEU A 123 -6.36 -2.21 12.64
C LEU A 123 -7.34 -1.16 12.11
N GLY A 124 -8.25 -1.56 11.22
CA GLY A 124 -9.33 -0.73 10.69
C GLY A 124 -10.22 -0.14 11.78
N ASP A 125 -10.75 -0.99 12.66
CA ASP A 125 -11.61 -0.56 13.79
C ASP A 125 -10.90 0.45 14.69
N SER A 126 -9.66 0.15 15.08
CA SER A 126 -8.85 1.02 15.93
C SER A 126 -8.56 2.37 15.27
N PHE A 127 -8.37 2.38 13.96
CA PHE A 127 -8.19 3.62 13.20
C PHE A 127 -9.45 4.46 13.10
N GLU A 128 -10.61 3.84 12.87
CA GLU A 128 -11.88 4.55 12.87
C GLU A 128 -12.19 5.18 14.23
N ARG A 129 -11.88 4.47 15.33
CA ARG A 129 -11.98 5.03 16.68
C ARG A 129 -11.03 6.22 16.88
N LEU A 130 -9.79 6.11 16.41
CA LEU A 130 -8.83 7.23 16.43
C LEU A 130 -9.38 8.45 15.68
N LYS A 131 -10.03 8.27 14.52
CA LYS A 131 -10.66 9.37 13.78
C LYS A 131 -11.77 10.04 14.59
N VAL A 132 -12.61 9.26 15.27
CA VAL A 132 -13.67 9.79 16.14
C VAL A 132 -13.07 10.64 17.27
N LYS A 133 -12.03 10.12 17.94
CA LYS A 133 -11.34 10.85 19.01
C LYS A 133 -10.65 12.11 18.50
N SER A 134 -9.93 12.03 17.39
CA SER A 134 -9.24 13.18 16.77
C SER A 134 -10.21 14.28 16.36
N LYS A 135 -11.36 13.92 15.76
CA LYS A 135 -12.44 14.87 15.44
C LYS A 135 -13.06 15.49 16.70
N ASN A 136 -13.15 14.71 17.79
CA ASN A 136 -13.64 15.22 19.07
C ASN A 136 -12.69 16.27 19.66
N ILE A 137 -11.37 16.10 19.54
CA ILE A 137 -10.37 17.08 19.96
C ILE A 137 -10.56 18.41 19.20
N LEU A 138 -10.61 18.37 17.87
CA LEU A 138 -10.78 19.60 17.07
C LEU A 138 -12.05 20.39 17.42
N ARG A 139 -13.13 19.70 17.82
CA ARG A 139 -14.43 20.33 18.08
C ARG A 139 -14.62 20.81 19.52
N ASN A 140 -13.94 20.19 20.49
CA ASN A 140 -14.23 20.40 21.91
C ASN A 140 -13.04 20.87 22.73
N SER A 141 -11.85 21.04 22.12
CA SER A 141 -10.74 21.72 22.77
C SER A 141 -11.08 23.19 23.02
N ALA A 142 -10.68 23.70 24.18
CA ALA A 142 -10.96 25.08 24.59
C ALA A 142 -10.10 26.11 23.84
N ASN A 143 -8.93 25.70 23.34
CA ASN A 143 -8.01 26.54 22.60
C ASN A 143 -7.07 25.71 21.72
N ASP A 144 -6.40 26.39 20.79
CA ASP A 144 -5.46 25.78 19.85
C ASP A 144 -4.26 25.13 20.55
N ASN A 145 -3.82 25.64 21.69
CA ASN A 145 -2.71 25.05 22.46
C ASN A 145 -3.02 23.62 22.91
N GLN A 146 -4.26 23.32 23.27
CA GLN A 146 -4.68 21.96 23.61
C GLN A 146 -4.65 21.03 22.39
N ILE A 147 -5.08 21.54 21.23
CA ILE A 147 -5.03 20.78 19.97
C ILE A 147 -3.59 20.49 19.57
N THR A 148 -2.72 21.50 19.63
CA THR A 148 -1.28 21.38 19.38
C THR A 148 -0.62 20.38 20.33
N HIS A 149 -0.96 20.41 21.62
CA HIS A 149 -0.46 19.46 22.61
C HIS A 149 -0.85 18.02 22.26
N TYR A 150 -2.13 17.78 21.97
CA TYR A 150 -2.63 16.47 21.57
C TYR A 150 -1.95 15.97 20.29
N ALA A 151 -1.86 16.83 19.27
CA ALA A 151 -1.26 16.53 17.98
C ALA A 151 0.22 16.14 18.14
N LYS A 152 1.02 16.98 18.82
CA LYS A 152 2.43 16.72 19.07
C LYS A 152 2.64 15.39 19.79
N LYS A 153 1.87 15.13 20.84
CA LYS A 153 1.97 13.90 21.64
C LYS A 153 1.67 12.65 20.81
N ASN A 154 0.53 12.64 20.12
CA ASN A 154 0.11 11.47 19.35
C ASN A 154 0.96 11.24 18.10
N ILE A 155 1.45 12.29 17.44
CA ILE A 155 2.37 12.18 16.32
C ILE A 155 3.72 11.60 16.78
N GLN A 156 4.28 12.09 17.90
CA GLN A 156 5.53 11.56 18.45
C GLN A 156 5.42 10.08 18.83
N VAL A 157 4.30 9.69 19.43
CA VAL A 157 4.07 8.28 19.77
C VAL A 157 3.83 7.44 18.52
N ALA A 158 3.10 7.94 17.52
CA ALA A 158 2.91 7.23 16.24
C ALA A 158 4.25 7.02 15.50
N LEU A 159 5.15 7.99 15.54
CA LEU A 159 6.53 7.86 15.03
C LEU A 159 7.30 6.77 15.77
N ARG A 160 7.20 6.74 17.10
CA ARG A 160 7.81 5.68 17.92
C ARG A 160 7.22 4.31 17.57
N ASN A 161 5.90 4.21 17.39
CA ASN A 161 5.25 2.96 16.99
C ASN A 161 5.73 2.48 15.61
N CYS A 162 5.95 3.39 14.65
CA CYS A 162 6.58 3.04 13.36
C CYS A 162 8.00 2.47 13.54
N TYR A 163 8.79 3.04 14.46
CA TYR A 163 10.13 2.54 14.76
C TYR A 163 10.09 1.15 15.45
N ASP A 164 9.26 0.99 16.47
CA ASP A 164 9.10 -0.27 17.20
C ASP A 164 8.62 -1.40 16.27
N ALA A 165 7.70 -1.08 15.34
CA ALA A 165 7.20 -2.01 14.33
C ALA A 165 8.27 -2.46 13.33
N ARG A 166 9.19 -1.57 12.95
CA ARG A 166 10.34 -1.91 12.10
C ARG A 166 11.32 -2.81 12.83
N LEU A 167 11.64 -2.51 14.09
CA LEU A 167 12.46 -3.40 14.92
C LEU A 167 11.82 -4.78 15.06
N PHE A 168 10.49 -4.83 15.19
CA PHE A 168 9.76 -6.08 15.23
C PHE A 168 9.85 -6.85 13.90
N LEU A 169 9.76 -6.17 12.77
CA LEU A 169 9.96 -6.79 11.45
C LEU A 169 11.36 -7.43 11.34
N VAL A 170 12.42 -6.71 11.74
CA VAL A 170 13.80 -7.23 11.74
C VAL A 170 13.90 -8.50 12.58
N LYS A 171 13.23 -8.56 13.73
CA LYS A 171 13.20 -9.76 14.58
C LYS A 171 12.45 -10.91 13.91
N ILE A 172 11.26 -10.65 13.36
CA ILE A 172 10.41 -11.68 12.75
C ILE A 172 11.00 -12.23 11.45
N GLN A 173 11.71 -11.42 10.65
CA GLN A 173 12.40 -11.90 9.45
C GLN A 173 13.42 -13.01 9.77
N LYS A 174 14.02 -13.03 10.96
CA LYS A 174 14.94 -14.11 11.40
C LYS A 174 14.24 -15.46 11.55
N THR A 175 12.94 -15.47 11.79
CA THR A 175 12.15 -16.71 11.89
C THR A 175 11.91 -17.37 10.54
N LYS A 176 12.08 -16.62 9.43
CA LYS A 176 11.72 -17.03 8.06
C LYS A 176 10.25 -17.46 7.90
N ASN A 177 9.38 -17.19 8.88
CA ASN A 177 7.96 -17.45 8.77
C ASN A 177 7.31 -16.36 7.92
N ARG A 178 7.01 -16.71 6.66
CA ARG A 178 6.43 -15.79 5.67
C ARG A 178 5.12 -15.16 6.15
N ASN A 179 4.26 -15.92 6.84
CA ASN A 179 2.99 -15.42 7.39
C ASN A 179 3.23 -14.36 8.45
N ALA A 180 4.10 -14.64 9.42
CA ALA A 180 4.43 -13.66 10.46
C ALA A 180 5.07 -12.40 9.86
N ILE A 181 6.02 -12.56 8.93
CA ILE A 181 6.68 -11.44 8.23
C ILE A 181 5.64 -10.56 7.53
N TYR A 182 4.71 -11.18 6.81
CA TYR A 182 3.68 -10.46 6.07
C TYR A 182 2.72 -9.68 6.97
N LEU A 183 2.25 -10.30 8.05
CA LEU A 183 1.38 -9.64 9.03
C LEU A 183 2.07 -8.40 9.63
N VAL A 184 3.37 -8.49 9.93
CA VAL A 184 4.14 -7.37 10.47
C VAL A 184 4.35 -6.27 9.42
N ILE A 185 4.52 -6.62 8.14
CA ILE A 185 4.59 -5.64 7.04
C ILE A 185 3.26 -4.89 6.90
N MET A 186 2.13 -5.61 6.94
CA MET A 186 0.81 -4.98 6.93
C MET A 186 0.66 -3.97 8.08
N ALA A 187 1.04 -4.36 9.30
CA ALA A 187 0.97 -3.48 10.46
C ALA A 187 1.89 -2.25 10.31
N ASN A 188 3.13 -2.43 9.82
CA ASN A 188 4.06 -1.34 9.52
C ASN A 188 3.46 -0.32 8.53
N ILE A 189 2.93 -0.80 7.40
CA ILE A 189 2.30 0.05 6.40
C ILE A 189 1.09 0.77 6.99
N PHE A 190 0.29 0.09 7.82
CA PHE A 190 -0.86 0.67 8.47
C PHE A 190 -0.47 1.82 9.42
N MET A 191 0.54 1.62 10.27
CA MET A 191 1.03 2.67 11.18
C MET A 191 1.59 3.90 10.46
N ILE A 192 2.28 3.71 9.33
CA ILE A 192 2.71 4.83 8.49
C ILE A 192 1.50 5.64 7.99
N ASN A 193 0.38 4.98 7.69
CA ASN A 193 -0.85 5.66 7.31
C ASN A 193 -1.54 6.34 8.49
N VAL A 194 -1.52 5.76 9.69
CA VAL A 194 -1.97 6.42 10.93
C VAL A 194 -1.19 7.71 11.18
N LEU A 195 0.14 7.66 11.06
CA LEU A 195 1.00 8.83 11.19
C LEU A 195 0.65 9.89 10.13
N SER A 196 0.52 9.46 8.87
CA SER A 196 0.14 10.36 7.77
C SER A 196 -1.22 11.00 7.98
N TYR A 197 -2.18 10.28 8.57
CA TYR A 197 -3.49 10.79 8.91
C TYR A 197 -3.39 11.89 9.98
N LEU A 198 -2.69 11.64 11.08
CA LEU A 198 -2.54 12.62 12.16
C LEU A 198 -1.86 13.90 11.69
N HIS A 199 -0.78 13.78 10.91
CA HIS A 199 -0.12 14.95 10.30
C HIS A 199 -1.07 15.77 9.43
N LYS A 200 -1.85 15.12 8.58
CA LYS A 200 -2.80 15.81 7.70
C LYS A 200 -3.95 16.43 8.50
N MET A 201 -4.47 15.72 9.49
CA MET A 201 -5.59 16.15 10.32
C MET A 201 -5.25 17.39 11.17
N PHE A 202 -4.02 17.46 11.65
CA PHE A 202 -3.56 18.52 12.55
C PHE A 202 -2.57 19.52 11.89
N SER A 203 -2.49 19.56 10.56
CA SER A 203 -1.49 20.37 9.84
C SER A 203 -1.57 21.87 10.12
N SER A 204 -2.76 22.38 10.46
CA SER A 204 -2.97 23.79 10.84
C SER A 204 -2.38 24.12 12.22
N TYR A 205 -2.23 23.12 13.09
CA TYR A 205 -1.83 23.28 14.50
C TYR A 205 -0.41 22.75 14.77
N TYR A 206 0.06 21.82 13.94
CA TYR A 206 1.37 21.19 14.05
C TYR A 206 2.03 21.13 12.67
N LYS A 207 2.97 22.05 12.43
CA LYS A 207 3.82 22.04 11.25
C LYS A 207 5.10 21.27 11.59
N ASP A 208 5.33 20.20 10.86
CA ASP A 208 6.61 19.53 10.83
C ASP A 208 7.06 19.53 9.37
N ASP A 209 8.15 20.22 9.08
CA ASP A 209 8.71 20.35 7.73
C ASP A 209 9.34 19.05 7.24
N ASN A 210 9.40 18.03 8.10
CA ASN A 210 9.87 16.72 7.73
C ASN A 210 8.80 16.00 6.91
N ASN A 211 9.17 15.55 5.71
CA ASN A 211 8.41 14.57 4.94
C ASN A 211 8.41 13.18 5.63
N LEU A 212 7.80 13.12 6.82
CA LEU A 212 7.90 12.00 7.76
C LEU A 212 7.34 10.72 7.17
N LYS A 213 6.23 10.82 6.41
CA LYS A 213 5.65 9.66 5.73
C LYS A 213 6.66 8.99 4.81
N ASP A 214 7.30 9.75 3.94
CA ASP A 214 8.24 9.18 2.97
C ASP A 214 9.53 8.73 3.64
N LYS A 215 10.00 9.43 4.69
CA LYS A 215 11.10 8.96 5.56
C LYS A 215 10.78 7.60 6.21
N GLN A 216 9.59 7.44 6.81
CA GLN A 216 9.20 6.17 7.43
C GLN A 216 9.03 5.04 6.39
N LYS A 217 8.54 5.36 5.18
CA LYS A 217 8.46 4.40 4.07
C LYS A 217 9.83 3.95 3.59
N SER A 218 10.74 4.89 3.34
CA SER A 218 12.12 4.57 2.94
C SER A 218 12.76 3.64 3.96
N ALA A 219 12.71 4.03 5.24
CA ALA A 219 13.27 3.24 6.34
C ALA A 219 12.62 1.84 6.47
N LEU A 220 11.35 1.66 6.08
CA LEU A 220 10.71 0.35 6.02
C LEU A 220 11.24 -0.48 4.85
N TYR A 221 11.37 0.11 3.65
CA TYR A 221 11.89 -0.60 2.48
C TYR A 221 13.36 -0.99 2.64
N ASP A 222 14.17 -0.16 3.31
CA ASP A 222 15.59 -0.42 3.53
C ASP A 222 15.85 -1.67 4.39
N ILE A 223 14.92 -2.05 5.27
CA ILE A 223 15.05 -3.22 6.15
C ILE A 223 14.31 -4.46 5.65
N MET A 224 13.51 -4.31 4.59
CA MET A 224 12.62 -5.36 4.12
C MET A 224 13.40 -6.35 3.25
N ASP A 225 13.46 -7.60 3.68
CA ASP A 225 14.05 -8.67 2.87
C ASP A 225 12.99 -9.24 1.91
N PHE A 226 12.94 -8.66 0.71
CA PHE A 226 12.00 -9.08 -0.33
C PHE A 226 12.17 -10.56 -0.73
N SER A 227 13.35 -11.17 -0.51
CA SER A 227 13.55 -12.58 -0.83
C SER A 227 12.74 -13.52 0.08
N LEU A 228 12.38 -13.07 1.28
CA LEU A 228 11.56 -13.84 2.23
C LEU A 228 10.05 -13.75 1.96
N ILE A 229 9.64 -12.77 1.15
CA ILE A 229 8.22 -12.44 0.91
C ILE A 229 7.82 -12.83 -0.51
N ARG A 230 8.72 -12.64 -1.48
CA ARG A 230 8.53 -13.18 -2.83
C ARG A 230 8.42 -14.69 -2.70
N ASP A 231 7.47 -15.27 -3.43
CA ASP A 231 7.55 -16.70 -3.70
C ASP A 231 8.97 -16.97 -4.22
N PRO A 232 9.62 -18.09 -3.81
CA PRO A 232 10.86 -18.49 -4.46
C PRO A 232 10.58 -18.38 -5.95
N GLU A 233 11.38 -17.58 -6.67
CA GLU A 233 11.31 -17.55 -8.12
C GLU A 233 11.22 -19.01 -8.51
N ALA A 234 10.07 -19.41 -9.08
CA ALA A 234 9.87 -20.80 -9.43
C ALA A 234 11.15 -21.19 -10.15
N GLU A 235 11.89 -22.17 -9.64
CA GLU A 235 13.01 -22.72 -10.37
C GLU A 235 12.38 -23.06 -11.71
N TYR A 236 12.65 -22.24 -12.73
CA TYR A 236 12.28 -22.53 -14.08
C TYR A 236 13.19 -23.69 -14.45
N LYS A 237 12.87 -24.89 -13.94
CA LYS A 237 13.08 -26.10 -14.68
C LYS A 237 12.35 -25.83 -15.97
N GLN A 238 13.11 -25.51 -17.00
CA GLN A 238 12.67 -25.56 -18.38
C GLN A 238 12.03 -26.93 -18.59
N LYS A 239 10.72 -27.00 -18.38
CA LYS A 239 9.87 -28.02 -18.94
C LYS A 239 8.62 -27.32 -19.40
N GLU A 240 8.59 -27.26 -20.72
CA GLU A 240 7.49 -26.94 -21.60
C GLU A 240 6.15 -27.46 -21.05
N GLU A 241 5.11 -26.71 -21.40
CA GLU A 241 3.71 -27.13 -21.35
C GLU A 241 3.12 -27.30 -19.95
N THR A 242 2.44 -26.26 -19.48
CA THR A 242 0.97 -26.25 -19.29
C THR A 242 0.61 -25.20 -18.23
N ARG A 243 0.28 -23.98 -18.65
CA ARG A 243 -0.70 -23.12 -17.95
C ARG A 243 -1.06 -21.91 -18.82
N LYS A 244 -2.09 -22.15 -19.64
CA LYS A 244 -2.98 -21.10 -20.14
C LYS A 244 -3.71 -20.46 -18.96
N GLU A 245 -4.15 -19.22 -19.20
CA GLU A 245 -5.08 -18.39 -18.40
C GLU A 245 -4.44 -17.29 -17.56
N ASN A 246 -3.68 -16.43 -18.23
CA ASN A 246 -4.01 -15.01 -18.26
C ASN A 246 -4.06 -14.60 -19.73
N GLN A 247 -5.01 -13.76 -20.13
CA GLN A 247 -5.19 -13.34 -21.52
C GLN A 247 -3.94 -12.58 -22.00
N GLU A 248 -2.96 -13.31 -22.54
CA GLU A 248 -1.94 -12.76 -23.42
C GLU A 248 -2.68 -12.09 -24.57
N ILE A 249 -2.50 -10.79 -24.69
CA ILE A 249 -2.79 -10.08 -25.92
C ILE A 249 -1.95 -10.79 -26.98
N LYS A 250 -2.58 -11.66 -27.80
CA LYS A 250 -1.93 -12.31 -28.93
C LYS A 250 -1.52 -11.21 -29.88
N LEU A 251 -0.26 -10.79 -29.78
CA LEU A 251 0.31 -9.89 -30.77
C LEU A 251 0.23 -10.60 -32.14
N PRO A 252 -0.17 -9.86 -33.20
CA PRO A 252 -0.26 -10.45 -34.53
C PRO A 252 1.12 -10.92 -34.98
N LYS A 253 1.19 -12.08 -35.64
CA LYS A 253 2.43 -12.58 -36.24
C LYS A 253 2.54 -12.07 -37.68
N ILE A 254 3.60 -11.34 -37.98
CA ILE A 254 3.90 -10.82 -39.32
C ILE A 254 5.02 -11.66 -39.91
N GLN A 255 4.67 -12.57 -40.82
CA GLN A 255 5.62 -13.40 -41.55
C GLN A 255 6.12 -12.66 -42.79
N LEU A 256 7.43 -12.41 -42.90
CA LEU A 256 8.02 -11.78 -44.08
C LEU A 256 8.24 -12.81 -45.19
N HIS A 257 7.80 -12.48 -46.40
CA HIS A 257 8.16 -13.22 -47.61
C HIS A 257 9.33 -12.59 -48.38
N VAL A 258 9.77 -11.40 -47.96
CA VAL A 258 10.93 -10.68 -48.51
C VAL A 258 12.19 -10.93 -47.67
N GLN A 259 13.37 -10.51 -48.16
CA GLN A 259 14.57 -10.55 -47.34
C GLN A 259 14.47 -9.56 -46.18
N THR A 260 14.95 -9.95 -44.99
CA THR A 260 14.93 -9.10 -43.79
C THR A 260 15.51 -7.70 -44.03
N ASN A 261 16.63 -7.61 -44.75
CA ASN A 261 17.26 -6.32 -45.03
C ASN A 261 16.41 -5.45 -45.97
N GLN A 262 15.61 -6.04 -46.87
CA GLN A 262 14.69 -5.27 -47.73
C GLN A 262 13.57 -4.64 -46.88
N PHE A 263 12.96 -5.43 -45.99
CA PHE A 263 11.95 -4.93 -45.07
C PHE A 263 12.50 -3.83 -44.15
N LEU A 264 13.65 -4.08 -43.51
CA LEU A 264 14.26 -3.10 -42.60
C LEU A 264 14.74 -1.83 -43.32
N THR A 265 15.12 -1.93 -44.59
CA THR A 265 15.42 -0.75 -45.43
C THR A 265 14.15 0.08 -45.64
N ALA A 266 13.01 -0.54 -45.97
CA ALA A 266 11.74 0.17 -46.11
C ALA A 266 11.29 0.84 -44.80
N VAL A 267 11.47 0.17 -43.66
CA VAL A 267 11.20 0.75 -42.33
C VAL A 267 12.11 1.98 -42.10
N TYR A 268 13.41 1.85 -42.36
CA TYR A 268 14.35 2.95 -42.23
C TYR A 268 13.99 4.14 -43.13
N ASP A 269 13.69 3.89 -44.40
CA ASP A 269 13.30 4.96 -45.33
C ASP A 269 12.00 5.63 -44.88
N SER A 270 11.04 4.89 -44.33
CA SER A 270 9.77 5.44 -43.82
C SER A 270 9.97 6.34 -42.58
N LEU A 271 10.94 6.02 -41.72
CA LEU A 271 11.29 6.85 -40.55
C LEU A 271 12.01 8.14 -40.93
N ASN A 272 12.70 8.15 -42.07
CA ASN A 272 13.45 9.30 -42.56
C ASN A 272 12.73 10.01 -43.71
N PHE A 273 11.48 9.62 -44.00
CA PHE A 273 10.64 10.33 -44.95
C PHE A 273 10.11 11.62 -44.32
N GLU A 274 10.26 12.73 -45.03
CA GLU A 274 9.77 14.06 -44.62
C GLU A 274 8.54 14.45 -45.43
N VAL A 275 7.49 14.91 -44.75
CA VAL A 275 6.23 15.38 -45.36
C VAL A 275 6.36 16.85 -45.77
N GLU A 276 6.99 17.65 -44.90
CA GLU A 276 7.34 19.05 -45.08
C GLU A 276 8.75 19.27 -44.52
N GLU A 277 9.42 20.39 -44.82
CA GLU A 277 10.79 20.63 -44.36
C GLU A 277 10.94 20.36 -42.85
N ASN A 278 11.75 19.36 -42.49
CA ASN A 278 12.01 18.90 -41.12
C ASN A 278 10.84 18.23 -40.36
N ILE A 279 9.73 17.90 -41.02
CA ILE A 279 8.63 17.14 -40.40
C ILE A 279 8.64 15.70 -40.89
N ARG A 280 9.00 14.76 -39.99
CA ARG A 280 9.02 13.32 -40.30
C ARG A 280 7.61 12.77 -40.40
N GLY A 281 7.38 11.89 -41.38
CA GLY A 281 6.10 11.20 -41.54
C GLY A 281 5.79 10.20 -40.41
N ILE A 282 6.82 9.71 -39.69
CA ILE A 282 6.68 8.79 -38.57
C ILE A 282 7.62 9.24 -37.43
N GLU A 283 7.03 9.52 -36.26
CA GLU A 283 7.77 9.79 -35.02
C GLU A 283 7.63 8.61 -34.05
N ILE A 284 8.72 7.88 -33.82
CA ILE A 284 8.80 6.79 -32.84
C ILE A 284 10.23 6.67 -32.31
N ASP A 285 10.39 6.32 -31.04
CA ASP A 285 11.71 6.01 -30.49
C ASP A 285 12.30 4.76 -31.16
N GLN A 286 13.58 4.84 -31.55
CA GLN A 286 14.22 3.74 -32.29
C GLN A 286 14.25 2.44 -31.46
N LYS A 287 14.45 2.51 -30.14
CA LYS A 287 14.49 1.30 -29.30
C LYS A 287 13.12 0.68 -29.14
N GLU A 288 12.07 1.50 -29.03
CA GLU A 288 10.68 1.04 -29.01
C GLU A 288 10.28 0.34 -30.31
N LEU A 289 10.66 0.91 -31.46
CA LEU A 289 10.44 0.30 -32.76
C LEU A 289 11.21 -1.02 -32.93
N GLU A 290 12.49 -1.04 -32.55
CA GLU A 290 13.30 -2.27 -32.56
C GLU A 290 12.64 -3.37 -31.72
N ASP A 291 12.11 -3.00 -30.56
CA ASP A 291 11.42 -3.93 -29.66
C ASP A 291 10.11 -4.44 -30.27
N LEU A 292 9.30 -3.55 -30.84
CA LEU A 292 8.05 -3.89 -31.52
C LEU A 292 8.31 -4.89 -32.66
N ILE A 293 9.24 -4.58 -33.57
CA ILE A 293 9.59 -5.45 -34.70
C ILE A 293 10.08 -6.81 -34.20
N SER A 294 10.93 -6.82 -33.17
CA SER A 294 11.51 -8.06 -32.64
C SER A 294 10.49 -9.00 -31.97
N ARG A 295 9.31 -8.49 -31.60
CA ARG A 295 8.25 -9.27 -30.94
C ARG A 295 7.25 -9.87 -31.93
N ILE A 296 7.06 -9.24 -33.09
CA ILE A 296 5.94 -9.56 -33.99
C ILE A 296 6.36 -9.99 -35.39
N VAL A 297 7.58 -9.67 -35.83
CA VAL A 297 8.04 -9.90 -37.20
C VAL A 297 8.93 -11.13 -37.29
N TYR A 298 8.61 -12.02 -38.23
CA TYR A 298 9.29 -13.27 -38.51
C TYR A 298 9.96 -13.21 -39.89
N ASP A 299 11.17 -13.74 -40.01
CA ASP A 299 11.86 -13.89 -41.29
C ASP A 299 11.19 -14.93 -42.20
N LYS A 300 11.62 -15.03 -43.45
CA LYS A 300 11.11 -16.03 -44.42
C LYS A 300 11.21 -17.49 -44.00
N LYS A 301 11.99 -17.81 -42.96
CA LYS A 301 12.17 -19.15 -42.40
C LYS A 301 11.31 -19.38 -41.15
N GLY A 302 10.52 -18.40 -40.73
CA GLY A 302 9.65 -18.49 -39.57
C GLY A 302 10.36 -18.18 -38.24
N ASN A 303 11.54 -17.56 -38.27
CA ASN A 303 12.25 -17.15 -37.05
C ASN A 303 11.99 -15.68 -36.74
N LEU A 304 11.81 -15.35 -35.46
CA LEU A 304 11.72 -13.95 -35.01
C LEU A 304 12.98 -13.16 -35.41
N LEU A 305 12.77 -11.93 -35.87
CA LEU A 305 13.89 -11.04 -36.18
C LEU A 305 14.68 -10.72 -34.92
N LYS A 306 15.99 -10.99 -34.95
CA LYS A 306 16.88 -10.68 -33.84
C LYS A 306 17.03 -9.16 -33.68
N LYS A 307 16.90 -8.67 -32.45
CA LYS A 307 17.07 -7.24 -32.12
C LYS A 307 18.40 -6.66 -32.61
N SER A 308 19.48 -7.43 -32.53
CA SER A 308 20.79 -7.04 -33.05
C SER A 308 20.79 -6.80 -34.57
N THR A 309 20.07 -7.63 -35.34
CA THR A 309 19.90 -7.47 -36.78
C THR A 309 19.10 -6.21 -37.11
N ILE A 310 17.99 -6.00 -36.39
CA ILE A 310 17.13 -4.82 -36.56
C ILE A 310 17.93 -3.54 -36.29
N SER A 311 18.57 -3.46 -35.11
CA SER A 311 19.38 -2.30 -34.72
C SER A 311 20.51 -2.02 -35.69
N THR A 312 21.16 -3.06 -36.23
CA THR A 312 22.24 -2.88 -37.21
C THR A 312 21.72 -2.27 -38.51
N CYS A 313 20.54 -2.67 -39.01
CA CYS A 313 20.01 -2.15 -40.28
C CYS A 313 19.38 -0.76 -40.15
N LEU A 314 18.85 -0.41 -38.97
CA LEU A 314 18.24 0.90 -38.72
C LEU A 314 19.27 1.99 -38.34
N LYS A 315 20.53 1.64 -38.07
CA LYS A 315 21.59 2.63 -37.78
C LYS A 315 21.94 3.48 -39.00
N PRO A 316 21.97 4.82 -38.90
CA PRO A 316 22.35 5.69 -40.02
C PRO A 316 23.72 5.35 -40.63
N SER A 317 24.70 5.02 -39.78
CA SER A 317 26.08 4.70 -40.18
C SER A 317 26.27 3.35 -40.89
N ARG A 318 25.24 2.52 -41.01
CA ARG A 318 25.31 1.16 -41.59
C ARG A 318 24.58 1.05 -42.92
N GLU A 319 24.88 1.96 -43.84
CA GLU A 319 24.31 1.93 -45.20
C GLU A 319 24.68 0.63 -45.95
N ASP A 320 25.85 0.04 -45.63
CA ASP A 320 26.32 -1.26 -46.14
C ASP A 320 25.36 -2.42 -45.86
N LYS A 321 24.46 -2.29 -44.88
CA LYS A 321 23.48 -3.32 -44.51
C LYS A 321 22.09 -3.07 -45.11
N ARG A 322 21.86 -1.89 -45.70
CA ARG A 322 20.62 -1.54 -46.39
C ARG A 322 20.69 -1.97 -47.85
N VAL A 323 19.53 -2.28 -48.42
CA VAL A 323 19.42 -2.75 -49.80
C VAL A 323 19.39 -1.55 -50.75
N SER A 324 20.20 -1.60 -51.80
CA SER A 324 20.23 -0.60 -52.88
C SER A 324 19.77 -1.19 -54.23
N GLY A 325 19.50 -0.31 -55.20
CA GLY A 325 19.12 -0.70 -56.57
C GLY A 325 17.73 -1.31 -56.69
N SER A 326 17.54 -2.22 -57.65
CA SER A 326 16.24 -2.81 -58.02
C SER A 326 15.58 -3.68 -56.94
N LYS A 327 16.32 -4.02 -55.88
CA LYS A 327 15.82 -4.81 -54.74
C LYS A 327 15.29 -3.94 -53.60
N LYS A 328 15.47 -2.62 -53.66
CA LYS A 328 14.96 -1.66 -52.68
C LYS A 328 13.46 -1.48 -52.86
N ILE A 329 12.69 -1.55 -51.76
CA ILE A 329 11.28 -1.20 -51.77
C ILE A 329 11.20 0.32 -51.76
N ASP A 330 10.71 0.91 -52.84
CA ASP A 330 10.57 2.35 -52.96
C ASP A 330 9.33 2.83 -52.19
N VAL A 331 9.56 3.28 -50.95
CA VAL A 331 8.49 3.76 -50.08
C VAL A 331 7.93 5.12 -50.52
N SER A 332 8.70 5.92 -51.29
CA SER A 332 8.30 7.28 -51.69
C SER A 332 7.01 7.30 -52.51
N LYS A 333 6.77 6.27 -53.33
CA LYS A 333 5.58 6.12 -54.16
C LYS A 333 4.27 6.10 -53.37
N TYR A 334 4.31 5.70 -52.11
CA TYR A 334 3.13 5.58 -51.24
C TYR A 334 2.84 6.87 -50.45
N PHE A 335 3.75 7.83 -50.47
CA PHE A 335 3.64 9.08 -49.73
C PHE A 335 3.59 10.32 -50.64
N ASP A 336 3.68 10.16 -51.97
CA ASP A 336 3.50 11.27 -52.92
C ASP A 336 2.04 11.76 -52.92
N PRO A 337 1.76 13.02 -52.55
CA PRO A 337 0.41 13.57 -52.57
C PRO A 337 -0.22 13.62 -53.97
N LYS A 338 0.56 13.48 -55.05
CA LYS A 338 0.04 13.41 -56.43
C LYS A 338 -0.55 12.05 -56.82
N ASN A 339 -0.35 11.02 -56.00
CA ASN A 339 -0.90 9.67 -56.20
C ASN A 339 -2.21 9.41 -55.42
N ARG A 340 -2.82 10.45 -54.82
CA ARG A 340 -4.11 10.37 -54.11
C ARG A 340 -5.25 11.03 -54.88
#